data_AF-D4N707-F1
#
_entry.id   AF-D4N707-F1
#
_cell.length_a   1.000
_cell.length_b   1.000
_cell.length_c   1.000
_cell.angle_alpha   90.00
_cell.angle_beta   90.00
_cell.angle_gamma   90.00
#
_symmetry.space_group_name_H-M   'P 1'
#
loop_
_entity.id
_entity.type
_entity.pdbx_description
1 polymer ?
#
loop_
_entity_poly.entity_id
_entity_poly.type
_entity_poly.pdbx_seq_one_letter_code
_entity_poly.pdbx_strand_id
1 'polypeptide(L)'
;NVQLDFTLIDNKTGNNIQHTTYLVAVFNESQRLFTETVHSHDGHILMEFAPSTMEPYTINANFDTLSASYVADYSGPIKVIGNIFSPGNYTVSLEVTGVDFDNLFLPTPLEFEFPVSING
;
A
#
# COMPACT_ATOMS: atom_id res chain seq x y z
N ASN A 1 14.28 8.04 -0.18
CA ASN A 1 13.01 7.38 -0.51
C ASN A 1 12.37 6.92 0.78
N VAL A 2 11.06 7.02 0.88
CA VAL A 2 10.30 6.43 1.98
C VAL A 2 9.81 5.06 1.52
N GLN A 3 9.84 4.07 2.40
CA GLN A 3 9.37 2.71 2.12
C GLN A 3 8.21 2.39 3.04
N LEU A 4 7.16 1.80 2.48
CA LEU A 4 6.13 1.08 3.23
C LEU A 4 6.33 -0.41 2.95
N ASP A 5 6.65 -1.15 3.99
CA ASP A 5 6.91 -2.59 3.95
C ASP A 5 5.97 -3.24 4.97
N PHE A 6 5.00 -4.01 4.49
CA PHE A 6 3.96 -4.57 5.33
C PHE A 6 3.49 -5.93 4.83
N THR A 7 2.97 -6.72 5.78
CA THR A 7 2.46 -8.06 5.56
C THR A 7 1.36 -8.33 6.57
N LEU A 8 0.26 -8.95 6.14
CA LEU A 8 -0.77 -9.44 7.05
C LEU A 8 -0.45 -10.88 7.45
N ILE A 9 -0.36 -11.15 8.76
CA ILE A 9 0.06 -12.43 9.32
C ILE A 9 -1.11 -13.08 10.07
N ASP A 10 -1.36 -14.36 9.83
CA ASP A 10 -2.27 -15.15 10.66
C ASP A 10 -1.60 -15.47 11.99
N ASN A 11 -2.08 -14.85 13.07
CA ASN A 11 -1.54 -15.05 14.42
C ASN A 11 -1.61 -16.49 14.95
N LYS A 12 -2.45 -17.37 14.37
CA LYS A 12 -2.50 -18.78 14.80
C LYS A 12 -1.39 -19.62 14.19
N THR A 13 -1.07 -19.39 12.92
CA THR A 13 -0.10 -20.19 12.17
C THR A 13 1.26 -19.52 12.06
N GLY A 14 1.34 -18.20 12.22
CA GLY A 14 2.53 -17.40 11.99
C GLY A 14 2.87 -17.20 10.51
N ASN A 15 2.01 -17.67 9.60
CA ASN A 15 2.22 -17.56 8.16
C ASN A 15 1.60 -16.27 7.61
N ASN A 16 2.13 -15.80 6.49
CA ASN A 16 1.51 -14.74 5.71
C ASN A 16 0.13 -15.19 5.24
N ILE A 17 -0.85 -14.29 5.34
CA ILE A 17 -2.11 -14.43 4.63
C ILE A 17 -1.82 -14.16 3.15
N GLN A 18 -2.20 -15.07 2.26
CA GLN A 18 -1.96 -14.96 0.83
C GLN A 18 -3.08 -14.16 0.14
N HIS A 19 -2.83 -13.72 -1.09
CA HIS A 19 -3.80 -12.99 -1.92
C HIS A 19 -4.45 -11.82 -1.17
N THR A 20 -3.63 -10.91 -0.66
CA THR A 20 -4.09 -9.78 0.14
C THR A 20 -4.26 -8.53 -0.73
N THR A 21 -5.40 -7.88 -0.58
CA THR A 21 -5.72 -6.61 -1.25
C THR A 21 -5.89 -5.52 -0.22
N TYR A 22 -5.22 -4.38 -0.43
CA TYR A 22 -5.27 -3.23 0.45
C TYR A 22 -5.69 -1.97 -0.31
N LEU A 23 -6.53 -1.13 0.29
CA LEU A 23 -6.55 0.29 -0.03
C LEU A 23 -5.50 0.97 0.85
N VAL A 24 -4.49 1.58 0.21
CA VAL A 24 -3.40 2.29 0.89
C VAL A 24 -3.60 3.77 0.69
N ALA A 25 -3.63 4.54 1.77
CA ALA A 25 -3.72 6.00 1.72
C ALA A 25 -2.67 6.69 2.59
N VAL A 26 -2.15 7.81 2.11
CA VAL A 26 -1.24 8.68 2.87
C VAL A 26 -1.86 10.06 3.02
N PHE A 27 -1.87 10.55 4.25
CA PHE A 27 -2.39 11.86 4.62
C PHE A 27 -1.30 12.71 5.26
N ASN A 28 -1.28 14.00 4.93
CA ASN A 28 -0.60 15.02 5.72
C ASN A 28 -1.68 15.95 6.27
N GLU A 29 -1.83 15.98 7.60
CA GLU A 29 -2.99 16.57 8.26
C GLU A 29 -4.30 16.01 7.67
N SER A 30 -5.15 16.85 7.08
CA SER A 30 -6.40 16.44 6.41
C SER A 30 -6.27 16.26 4.89
N GLN A 31 -5.09 16.52 4.32
CA GLN A 31 -4.87 16.40 2.88
C GLN A 31 -4.45 14.97 2.51
N ARG A 32 -5.22 14.32 1.65
CA ARG A 32 -4.86 13.03 1.06
C ARG A 32 -3.86 13.24 -0.07
N LEU A 33 -2.67 12.69 0.08
CA LEU A 33 -1.57 12.82 -0.88
C LEU A 33 -1.46 11.61 -1.80
N PHE A 34 -1.84 10.43 -1.32
CA PHE A 34 -1.78 9.18 -2.05
C PHE A 34 -2.99 8.32 -1.71
N THR A 35 -3.57 7.63 -2.69
CA THR A 35 -4.58 6.59 -2.46
C THR A 35 -4.59 5.61 -3.60
N GLU A 36 -4.32 4.33 -3.34
CA GLU A 36 -4.39 3.29 -4.37
C GLU A 36 -4.71 1.92 -3.80
N THR A 37 -5.30 1.07 -4.65
CA THR A 37 -5.47 -0.35 -4.35
C THR A 37 -4.23 -1.12 -4.77
N VAL A 38 -3.69 -1.93 -3.85
CA VAL A 38 -2.52 -2.79 -4.09
C VAL A 38 -2.84 -4.23 -3.73
N HIS A 39 -2.19 -5.16 -4.42
CA HIS A 39 -2.39 -6.59 -4.24
C HIS A 39 -1.05 -7.34 -4.22
N SER A 40 -1.00 -8.39 -3.40
CA SER A 40 0.10 -9.36 -3.37
C SER A 40 -0.44 -10.78 -3.26
N HIS A 41 0.13 -11.69 -4.06
CA HIS A 41 -0.20 -13.11 -4.00
C HIS A 41 0.45 -13.77 -2.77
N ASP A 42 1.64 -13.32 -2.36
CA ASP A 42 2.38 -13.89 -1.21
C ASP A 42 2.08 -13.21 0.14
N GLY A 43 1.25 -12.18 0.12
CA GLY A 43 0.81 -11.43 1.30
C GLY A 43 1.72 -10.26 1.69
N HIS A 44 2.92 -10.17 1.11
CA HIS A 44 3.89 -9.14 1.39
C HIS A 44 3.84 -8.03 0.33
N ILE A 45 3.80 -6.79 0.79
CA ILE A 45 3.78 -5.60 -0.06
C ILE A 45 4.91 -4.67 0.32
N LEU A 46 5.75 -4.37 -0.67
CA LEU A 46 6.77 -3.34 -0.59
C LEU A 46 6.43 -2.20 -1.55
N MET A 47 6.28 -1.00 -1.01
CA MET A 47 6.07 0.23 -1.77
C MET A 47 7.23 1.19 -1.58
N GLU A 48 7.75 1.73 -2.69
CA GLU A 48 8.83 2.71 -2.68
C GLU A 48 8.36 4.07 -3.16
N PHE A 49 8.46 5.08 -2.30
CA PHE A 49 8.10 6.46 -2.61
C PHE A 49 9.36 7.26 -2.93
N ALA A 50 9.51 7.58 -4.21
CA ALA A 50 10.58 8.42 -4.73
C ALA A 50 10.08 9.87 -4.88
N PRO A 51 10.74 10.86 -4.24
CA PRO A 51 10.31 12.25 -4.32
C PRO A 51 10.46 12.78 -5.74
N SER A 52 9.44 13.50 -6.21
CA SER A 52 9.43 14.17 -7.52
C SER A 52 8.51 15.37 -7.46
N THR A 53 8.79 16.40 -8.25
CA THR A 53 7.87 17.55 -8.43
C THR A 53 6.79 17.27 -9.49
N MET A 54 6.67 16.02 -9.93
CA MET A 54 5.70 15.57 -10.93
C MET A 54 4.31 15.46 -10.32
N GLU A 55 3.33 16.05 -11.00
CA GLU A 55 1.91 16.00 -10.63
C GLU A 55 1.05 15.66 -11.87
N PRO A 56 0.12 14.69 -11.79
CA PRO A 56 -0.09 13.78 -10.65
C PRO A 56 1.08 12.81 -10.45
N TYR A 57 1.13 12.11 -9.31
CA TYR A 57 2.11 11.04 -9.10
C TYR A 57 1.98 9.95 -10.17
N THR A 58 3.07 9.21 -10.40
CA THR A 58 3.12 8.07 -11.32
C THR A 58 3.47 6.80 -10.57
N ILE A 59 2.94 5.67 -11.03
CA ILE A 59 3.17 4.36 -10.42
C ILE A 59 3.83 3.46 -11.46
N ASN A 60 4.97 2.89 -11.08
CA ASN A 60 5.67 1.90 -11.86
C ASN A 60 5.49 0.54 -11.19
N ALA A 61 4.43 -0.14 -11.61
CA ALA A 61 4.05 -1.49 -11.22
C ALA A 61 3.10 -2.06 -12.30
N ASN A 62 2.89 -3.37 -12.28
CA ASN A 62 1.85 -3.97 -13.11
C ASN A 62 0.48 -3.67 -12.49
N PHE A 63 -0.50 -3.31 -13.34
CA PHE A 63 -1.88 -3.11 -12.92
C PHE A 63 -2.72 -4.28 -13.40
N ASP A 64 -3.34 -5.01 -12.48
CA ASP A 64 -4.31 -6.05 -12.80
C ASP A 64 -5.70 -5.41 -12.96
N THR A 65 -6.23 -5.50 -14.18
CA THR A 65 -7.55 -4.96 -14.52
C THR A 65 -8.71 -5.73 -13.89
N LEU A 66 -8.52 -7.00 -13.51
CA LEU A 66 -9.58 -7.80 -12.90
C LEU A 66 -9.84 -7.36 -11.45
N SER A 67 -8.77 -7.24 -10.67
CA SER A 67 -8.82 -6.78 -9.27
C SER A 67 -8.76 -5.25 -9.12
N ALA A 68 -8.53 -4.52 -10.22
CA ALA A 68 -8.31 -3.08 -10.26
C ALA A 68 -7.24 -2.61 -9.26
N SER A 69 -6.10 -3.30 -9.26
CA SER A 69 -5.04 -3.12 -8.26
C SER A 69 -3.63 -3.12 -8.88
N TYR A 70 -2.69 -2.45 -8.22
CA TYR A 70 -1.26 -2.58 -8.54
C TYR A 70 -0.66 -3.80 -7.83
N VAL A 71 0.11 -4.59 -8.58
CA VAL A 71 0.55 -5.93 -8.17
C VAL A 71 2.05 -5.92 -7.78
N ALA A 72 2.39 -6.45 -6.62
CA ALA A 72 3.75 -6.46 -6.06
C ALA A 72 4.64 -7.66 -6.50
N ASP A 73 4.08 -8.65 -7.21
CA ASP A 73 4.66 -9.99 -7.32
C ASP A 73 5.78 -10.17 -8.38
N TYR A 74 6.15 -9.12 -9.12
CA TYR A 74 7.13 -9.21 -10.21
C TYR A 74 8.58 -8.88 -9.78
N SER A 75 8.97 -9.30 -8.57
CA SER A 75 10.32 -9.16 -7.95
C SER A 75 10.78 -7.74 -7.59
N GLY A 76 9.89 -6.75 -7.64
CA GLY A 76 10.24 -5.36 -7.35
C GLY A 76 9.14 -4.62 -6.59
N PRO A 77 9.50 -3.53 -5.90
CA PRO A 77 8.53 -2.73 -5.17
C PRO A 77 7.51 -2.08 -6.10
N ILE A 78 6.31 -1.83 -5.59
CA ILE A 78 5.38 -0.88 -6.21
C ILE A 78 5.99 0.52 -6.06
N LYS A 79 6.53 1.07 -7.14
CA LYS A 79 7.26 2.35 -7.07
C LYS A 79 6.34 3.51 -7.39
N VAL A 80 6.17 4.40 -6.42
CA VAL A 80 5.41 5.64 -6.53
C VAL A 80 6.38 6.79 -6.70
N ILE A 81 6.24 7.58 -7.76
CA ILE A 81 7.07 8.75 -8.08
C ILE A 81 6.18 9.98 -8.04
N GLY A 82 6.36 10.84 -7.03
CA GLY A 82 5.54 12.02 -6.85
C GLY A 82 5.87 12.77 -5.56
N ASN A 83 5.18 13.89 -5.34
CA ASN A 83 5.37 14.73 -4.17
C ASN A 83 4.54 14.22 -2.97
N ILE A 84 4.83 12.99 -2.51
CA ILE A 84 4.06 12.33 -1.43
C ILE A 84 4.68 12.60 -0.06
N PHE A 85 5.99 12.37 0.07
CA PHE A 85 6.70 12.54 1.34
C PHE A 85 7.77 13.64 1.24
N SER A 86 7.77 14.50 2.24
CA SER A 86 8.79 15.48 2.59
C SER A 86 8.99 15.43 4.13
N PRO A 87 9.97 16.13 4.71
CA PRO A 87 10.08 16.19 6.17
C PRO A 87 8.78 16.71 6.80
N GLY A 88 8.20 15.94 7.73
CA GLY A 88 6.86 16.22 8.26
C GLY A 88 6.21 15.02 8.93
N ASN A 89 4.96 15.21 9.37
CA ASN A 89 4.13 14.18 10.00
C ASN A 89 3.01 13.75 9.05
N TYR A 90 2.72 12.46 9.05
CA TYR A 90 1.77 11.82 8.16
C TYR A 90 0.95 10.76 8.90
N THR A 91 -0.20 10.43 8.33
CA THR A 91 -0.95 9.23 8.68
C THR A 91 -0.96 8.32 7.46
N VAL A 92 -0.50 7.08 7.65
CA VAL A 92 -0.66 6.00 6.67
C VAL A 92 -1.85 5.16 7.10
N SER A 93 -2.85 5.03 6.23
CA SER A 93 -4.00 4.16 6.43
C SER A 93 -3.89 2.95 5.49
N LEU A 94 -4.07 1.76 6.05
CA LEU A 94 -4.17 0.50 5.32
C LEU A 94 -5.54 -0.11 5.62
N GLU A 95 -6.36 -0.31 4.59
CA GLU A 95 -7.61 -1.05 4.70
C GLU A 95 -7.47 -2.38 3.95
N VAL A 96 -7.48 -3.50 4.68
CA VAL A 96 -7.52 -4.84 4.06
C VAL A 96 -8.92 -5.05 3.52
N THR A 97 -9.06 -5.12 2.20
CA THR A 97 -10.35 -5.27 1.53
C THR A 97 -10.59 -6.70 1.03
N GLY A 98 -9.54 -7.50 0.84
CA GLY A 98 -9.63 -8.90 0.41
C GLY A 98 -8.45 -9.75 0.89
N VAL A 99 -8.69 -11.05 1.07
CA VAL A 99 -7.73 -12.07 1.54
C VAL A 99 -8.05 -13.44 0.93
N ASP A 100 -7.05 -14.34 0.91
CA ASP A 100 -7.11 -15.76 0.53
C ASP A 100 -7.47 -16.08 -0.94
N PHE A 101 -8.28 -15.25 -1.60
CA PHE A 101 -8.65 -15.41 -3.00
C PHE A 101 -8.78 -14.05 -3.67
N ASP A 102 -8.36 -13.96 -4.94
CA ASP A 102 -8.33 -12.73 -5.75
C ASP A 102 -9.68 -12.00 -5.88
N ASN A 103 -10.80 -12.66 -5.55
CA ASN A 103 -12.16 -12.12 -5.66
C ASN A 103 -12.98 -12.26 -4.37
N LEU A 104 -12.35 -12.55 -3.22
CA LEU A 104 -13.03 -12.60 -1.93
C LEU A 104 -12.79 -11.30 -1.17
N PHE A 105 -13.78 -10.42 -1.22
CA PHE A 105 -13.77 -9.21 -0.40
C PHE A 105 -14.26 -9.51 1.01
N LEU A 106 -13.61 -8.90 1.99
CA LEU A 106 -14.12 -8.92 3.36
C LEU A 106 -15.44 -8.13 3.42
N PRO A 107 -16.45 -8.62 4.16
CA PRO A 107 -17.71 -7.89 4.33
C PRO A 107 -17.53 -6.57 5.08
N THR A 108 -16.44 -6.43 5.83
CA THR A 108 -16.01 -5.20 6.49
C THR A 108 -14.49 -5.17 6.41
N PRO A 109 -13.87 -4.11 5.88
CA PRO A 109 -12.42 -4.00 5.82
C PRO A 109 -11.78 -4.05 7.20
N LEU A 110 -10.53 -4.52 7.27
CA LEU A 110 -9.70 -4.36 8.46
C LEU A 110 -8.88 -3.10 8.31
N GLU A 111 -9.09 -2.13 9.20
CA GLU A 111 -8.47 -0.81 9.13
C GLU A 111 -7.28 -0.72 10.08
N PHE A 112 -6.16 -0.19 9.57
CA PHE A 112 -4.95 0.08 10.35
C PHE A 112 -4.46 1.49 10.04
N GLU A 113 -4.25 2.30 11.08
CA GLU A 113 -3.70 3.64 10.95
C GLU A 113 -2.35 3.75 11.67
N PHE A 114 -1.37 4.29 10.97
CA PHE A 114 -0.01 4.44 11.46
C PHE A 114 0.42 5.91 11.40
N PRO A 115 0.76 6.55 12.53
CA PRO A 115 1.45 7.83 12.50
C PRO A 115 2.88 7.63 12.00
N VAL A 116 3.29 8.42 11.01
CA VAL A 116 4.62 8.37 10.41
C VAL A 116 5.25 9.76 10.45
N SER A 117 6.47 9.86 11.00
CA SER A 117 7.24 11.10 11.00
C SER A 117 8.48 10.93 10.13
N ILE A 118 8.62 11.80 9.13
CA ILE A 118 9.79 11.86 8.25
C ILE A 118 10.71 12.97 8.74
N ASN A 119 11.90 12.60 9.21
CA ASN A 119 12.93 13.55 9.61
C ASN A 119 13.77 13.97 8.39
N GLY A 120 14.21 15.23 8.37
CA GLY A 120 15.08 15.79 7.33
C GLY A 120 16.55 15.49 7.54
#